data_AF-A0A1W9H1T8-F1
#
_entry.id   AF-A0A1W9H1T8-F1
#
_cell.length_a   1.000
_cell.length_b   1.000
_cell.length_c   1.000
_cell.angle_alpha   90.00
_cell.angle_beta   90.00
_cell.angle_gamma   90.00
#
_symmetry.space_group_name_H-M   'P 1'
#
loop_
_entity.id
_entity.type
_entity.pdbx_description
1 polymer ?
#
loop_
_entity_poly.entity_id
_entity_poly.type
_entity_poly.pdbx_seq_one_letter_code
_entity_poly.pdbx_strand_id
1 'polypeptide(L)'
;MWWIVASAALGCPGLVDRVELERGRSDPPATLVPDHIGKRGDQLWRGLRATKRDDAITLTCITGDKAVKVRLPRRVERCEWRARRVRCS
;
A
#
# COMPACT_ATOMS: atom_id res chain seq x y z
N MET A 1 6.40 -24.01 18.05
CA MET A 1 6.37 -23.28 16.77
C MET A 1 5.36 -22.15 16.90
N TRP A 2 5.79 -20.97 17.35
CA TRP A 2 4.92 -19.83 17.63
C TRP A 2 4.57 -19.10 16.35
N TRP A 3 3.32 -19.21 15.92
CA TRP A 3 2.72 -18.33 14.92
C TRP A 3 2.42 -17.00 15.59
N ILE A 4 3.38 -16.08 15.57
CA ILE A 4 3.09 -14.68 15.86
C ILE A 4 2.27 -14.17 14.68
N VAL A 5 0.96 -14.25 14.81
CA VAL A 5 0.02 -13.51 13.96
C VAL A 5 0.19 -12.06 14.36
N ALA A 6 1.22 -11.42 13.80
CA ALA A 6 1.30 -9.98 13.83
C ALA A 6 0.02 -9.50 13.16
N SER A 7 -0.86 -8.89 13.94
CA SER A 7 -1.72 -7.81 13.45
C SER A 7 -0.79 -6.67 13.01
N ALA A 8 0.03 -6.94 12.00
CA ALA A 8 0.80 -5.96 11.28
C ALA A 8 -0.25 -4.98 10.79
N ALA A 9 -0.16 -3.73 11.24
CA ALA A 9 -0.89 -2.66 10.64
C ALA A 9 -0.81 -2.86 9.12
N LEU A 10 -1.95 -3.04 8.46
CA LEU A 10 -2.02 -3.29 7.02
C LEU A 10 -1.44 -2.06 6.34
N GLY A 11 -0.15 -2.10 6.02
CA GLY A 11 0.63 -0.91 5.71
C GLY A 11 2.13 -1.08 5.94
N CYS A 12 2.86 0.02 5.78
CA CYS A 12 4.30 0.07 5.93
C CYS A 12 4.74 -0.07 7.39
N PRO A 13 5.83 -0.81 7.69
CA PRO A 13 6.38 -0.91 9.04
C PRO A 13 7.10 0.39 9.42
N GLY A 14 6.34 1.41 9.82
CA GLY A 14 6.88 2.67 10.35
C GLY A 14 6.67 3.88 9.43
N LEU A 15 7.55 4.88 9.60
CA LEU A 15 7.52 6.11 8.82
C LEU A 15 8.12 5.89 7.43
N VAL A 16 7.46 6.40 6.40
CA VAL A 16 7.87 6.31 5.00
C VAL A 16 7.88 7.67 4.33
N ASP A 17 8.82 7.85 3.42
CA ASP A 17 9.05 9.09 2.66
C ASP A 17 8.17 9.14 1.42
N ARG A 18 7.93 7.98 0.80
CA ARG A 18 7.08 7.83 -0.37
C ARG A 18 6.35 6.50 -0.33
N VAL A 19 5.21 6.47 -0.99
CA VAL A 19 4.37 5.29 -1.14
C VAL A 19 4.00 5.13 -2.60
N GLU A 20 4.10 3.92 -3.10
CA GLU A 20 3.65 3.54 -4.42
C GLU A 20 2.71 2.34 -4.29
N LEU A 21 1.65 2.32 -5.10
CA LEU A 21 0.70 1.23 -5.15
C LEU A 21 0.69 0.66 -6.56
N GLU A 22 0.80 -0.66 -6.66
CA GLU A 22 0.82 -1.38 -7.92
C GLU A 22 -0.36 -2.36 -7.94
N ARG A 23 -1.12 -2.40 -9.04
CA ARG A 23 -2.18 -3.39 -9.25
C ARG A 23 -1.72 -4.50 -10.18
N GLY A 24 -1.92 -5.71 -9.68
CA GLY A 24 -1.82 -6.94 -10.43
C GLY A 24 -0.40 -7.43 -10.66
N ARG A 25 -0.29 -8.46 -11.50
CA ARG A 25 0.98 -9.09 -11.90
C ARG A 25 1.47 -8.66 -13.29
N SER A 26 0.82 -7.68 -13.90
CA SER A 26 1.19 -7.17 -15.23
C SER A 26 2.67 -6.77 -15.25
N ASP A 27 3.33 -6.93 -16.40
CA ASP A 27 4.67 -6.41 -16.66
C ASP A 27 4.57 -5.38 -17.81
N PRO A 28 4.77 -4.07 -17.53
CA PRO A 28 5.00 -3.50 -16.21
C PRO A 28 3.72 -3.52 -15.36
N PRO A 29 3.85 -3.59 -14.02
CA PRO A 29 2.70 -3.51 -13.13
C PRO A 29 2.03 -2.15 -13.24
N ALA A 30 0.70 -2.13 -13.21
CA ALA A 30 -0.05 -0.88 -13.33
C ALA A 30 0.12 -0.07 -12.03
N THR A 31 0.93 0.98 -12.07
CA THR A 31 1.08 1.91 -10.95
C THR A 31 -0.23 2.69 -10.76
N LEU A 32 -0.79 2.63 -9.55
CA LEU A 32 -2.01 3.31 -9.18
C LEU A 32 -1.70 4.73 -8.70
N VAL A 33 -2.29 5.69 -9.38
CA VAL A 33 -2.26 7.10 -8.96
C VAL A 33 -3.22 7.32 -7.78
N PRO A 34 -2.90 8.22 -6.84
CA PRO A 34 -3.82 8.60 -5.78
C PRO A 34 -5.08 9.26 -6.34
N ASP A 35 -6.25 8.94 -5.79
CA ASP A 35 -7.50 9.65 -6.10
C ASP A 35 -7.46 11.09 -5.60
N HIS A 36 -6.69 11.35 -4.52
CA HIS A 36 -6.55 12.66 -3.93
C HIS A 36 -5.15 12.89 -3.40
N ILE A 37 -4.62 14.08 -3.68
CA ILE A 37 -3.36 14.61 -3.14
C ILE A 37 -3.67 15.87 -2.35
N GLY A 38 -3.50 15.82 -1.03
CA GLY A 38 -3.75 16.92 -0.11
C GLY A 38 -2.59 17.93 -0.06
N LYS A 39 -2.82 19.06 0.62
CA LYS A 39 -1.90 20.21 0.69
C LYS A 39 -0.50 19.90 1.25
N ARG A 40 -0.35 18.80 2.00
CA ARG A 40 0.93 18.37 2.59
C ARG A 40 1.55 17.15 1.89
N GLY A 41 1.10 16.86 0.66
CA GLY A 41 1.47 15.63 -0.03
C GLY A 41 0.76 14.38 0.51
N ASP A 42 -0.26 14.55 1.36
CA ASP A 42 -1.09 13.45 1.82
C ASP A 42 -1.76 12.77 0.62
N GLN A 43 -1.70 11.45 0.53
CA GLN A 43 -2.24 10.70 -0.61
C GLN A 43 -3.32 9.73 -0.14
N LEU A 44 -4.36 9.57 -0.96
CA LEU A 44 -5.47 8.67 -0.71
C LEU A 44 -5.77 7.86 -1.97
N TRP A 45 -5.86 6.55 -1.80
CA TRP A 45 -6.28 5.60 -2.81
C TRP A 45 -7.51 4.84 -2.31
N ARG A 46 -8.50 4.68 -3.18
CA ARG A 46 -9.77 4.01 -2.95
C ARG A 46 -9.99 2.95 -4.04
N GLY A 47 -11.00 2.10 -3.84
CA GLY A 47 -11.32 1.05 -4.81
C GLY A 47 -10.20 0.01 -4.97
N LEU A 48 -9.38 -0.19 -3.93
CA LEU A 48 -8.24 -1.11 -3.95
C LEU A 48 -8.64 -2.59 -3.86
N ARG A 49 -9.93 -2.88 -3.73
CA ARG A 49 -10.45 -4.24 -3.57
C ARG A 49 -10.07 -5.11 -4.77
N ALA A 50 -9.40 -6.22 -4.50
CA ALA A 50 -9.03 -7.19 -5.54
C ALA A 50 -10.03 -8.35 -5.56
N THR A 51 -10.69 -8.57 -6.69
CA THR A 51 -11.65 -9.67 -6.86
C THR A 51 -10.94 -10.97 -7.30
N LYS A 52 -9.83 -10.86 -8.03
CA LYS A 52 -9.03 -11.99 -8.52
C LYS A 52 -7.64 -12.04 -7.88
N ARG A 53 -6.98 -13.20 -7.94
CA ARG A 53 -5.62 -13.39 -7.40
C ARG A 53 -4.59 -12.55 -8.15
N ASP A 54 -4.79 -12.39 -9.45
CA ASP A 54 -3.92 -11.65 -10.36
C ASP A 54 -4.15 -10.13 -10.33
N ASP A 55 -5.19 -9.66 -9.63
CA ASP A 55 -5.50 -8.25 -9.38
C ASP A 55 -4.99 -7.75 -8.01
N ALA A 56 -4.13 -8.53 -7.36
CA ALA A 56 -3.67 -8.18 -6.02
C ALA A 56 -2.90 -6.85 -6.02
N ILE A 57 -3.12 -6.06 -4.97
CA ILE A 57 -2.46 -4.78 -4.78
C ILE A 57 -1.16 -5.00 -4.00
N THR A 58 -0.09 -4.41 -4.50
CA THR A 58 1.21 -4.35 -3.82
C THR A 58 1.46 -2.91 -3.41
N LEU A 59 1.70 -2.71 -2.13
CA LEU A 59 2.09 -1.44 -1.53
C LEU A 59 3.61 -1.43 -1.41
N THR A 60 4.28 -0.48 -2.05
CA THR A 60 5.73 -0.27 -1.93
C THR A 60 5.97 0.92 -1.01
N CYS A 61 6.64 0.63 0.11
CA CYS A 61 6.99 1.55 1.17
C CYS A 61 8.44 2.00 1.00
N ILE A 62 8.68 3.28 0.74
CA ILE A 62 10.01 3.81 0.44
C ILE A 62 10.48 4.68 1.59
N THR A 63 11.64 4.36 2.16
CA THR A 63 12.30 5.12 3.23
C THR A 63 13.79 5.27 2.88
N GLY A 64 14.23 6.48 2.56
CA GLY A 64 15.54 6.73 1.94
C GLY A 64 15.72 5.84 0.71
N ASP A 65 16.81 5.07 0.68
CA ASP A 65 17.12 4.14 -0.42
C ASP A 65 16.48 2.75 -0.28
N LYS A 66 15.69 2.53 0.79
CA LYS A 66 15.07 1.23 1.06
C LYS A 66 13.63 1.21 0.55
N ALA A 67 13.30 0.18 -0.24
CA ALA A 67 11.94 -0.11 -0.66
C ALA A 67 11.48 -1.45 -0.08
N VAL A 68 10.33 -1.45 0.61
CA VAL A 68 9.69 -2.65 1.15
C VAL A 68 8.37 -2.87 0.44
N LYS A 69 8.23 -4.01 -0.24
CA LYS A 69 6.99 -4.40 -0.93
C LYS A 69 6.10 -5.22 0.01
N VAL A 70 4.87 -4.78 0.19
CA VAL A 70 3.84 -5.43 1.02
C VAL A 70 2.65 -5.78 0.14
N ARG A 71 2.32 -7.06 0.06
CA ARG A 71 1.11 -7.49 -0.64
C ARG A 71 -0.09 -7.24 0.26
N LEU A 72 -1.01 -6.38 -0.18
CA LEU A 72 -2.21 -6.08 0.57
C LEU A 72 -3.23 -7.23 0.46
N PRO A 73 -4.01 -7.51 1.52
CA PRO A 73 -5.13 -8.43 1.44
C PRO A 73 -6.16 -7.96 0.41
N ARG A 74 -6.84 -8.92 -0.21
CA ARG A 74 -7.85 -8.67 -1.26
C ARG A 74 -9.02 -7.78 -0.83
N ARG A 75 -9.29 -7.73 0.48
CA ARG A 75 -10.40 -6.97 1.07
C ARG A 75 -10.07 -5.50 1.35
N VAL A 76 -8.81 -5.08 1.22
CA VAL A 76 -8.44 -3.68 1.43
C VAL A 76 -9.12 -2.85 0.34
N GLU A 77 -9.91 -1.87 0.75
CA GLU A 77 -10.61 -0.99 -0.17
C GLU A 77 -9.93 0.37 -0.28
N ARG A 78 -9.19 0.75 0.75
CA ARG A 78 -8.59 2.08 0.87
C ARG A 78 -7.20 2.02 1.48
N CYS A 79 -6.29 2.85 0.97
CA CYS A 79 -5.02 3.18 1.62
C CYS A 79 -4.85 4.69 1.69
N GLU A 80 -4.32 5.16 2.81
CA GLU A 80 -4.03 6.57 3.07
C GLU A 80 -2.58 6.71 3.50
N TRP A 81 -1.84 7.61 2.87
CA TRP A 81 -0.54 8.07 3.33
C TRP A 81 -0.69 9.48 3.89
N ARG A 82 -0.53 9.62 5.21
CA ARG A 82 -0.66 10.90 5.92
C ARG A 82 0.40 11.02 6.98
N ALA A 83 1.01 12.20 7.09
CA ALA A 83 2.06 12.46 8.08
C ALA A 83 3.15 11.36 8.10
N ARG A 84 3.59 10.93 6.92
CA ARG A 84 4.59 9.86 6.70
C ARG A 84 4.17 8.46 7.19
N ARG A 85 2.89 8.21 7.48
CA ARG A 85 2.38 6.89 7.88
C ARG A 85 1.36 6.39 6.87
N VAL A 86 1.38 5.08 6.64
CA VAL A 86 0.39 4.40 5.79
C VAL A 86 -0.65 3.69 6.64
N ARG A 87 -1.92 3.88 6.29
CA ARG A 87 -3.03 3.14 6.86
C ARG A 87 -3.88 2.56 5.74
N CYS A 88 -3.97 1.24 5.66
CA CYS A 88 -4.91 0.57 4.77
C CYS A 88 -6.05 -0.07 5.55
N SER A 89 -7.26 0.05 5.01
CA SER A 89 -8.52 -0.48 5.56
C SER A 89 -9.34 -1.14 4.48
#